data_AF-A0A965Q7P5-F1
#
_entry.id   AF-A0A965Q7P5-F1
#
_cell.length_a   1.000
_cell.length_b   1.000
_cell.length_c   1.000
_cell.angle_alpha   90.00
_cell.angle_beta   90.00
_cell.angle_gamma   90.00
#
_symmetry.space_group_name_H-M   'P 1'
#
loop_
_entity.id
_entity.type
_entity.pdbx_description
1 polymer ?
#
loop_
_entity_poly.entity_id
_entity_poly.type
_entity_poly.pdbx_seq_one_letter_code
_entity_poly.pdbx_strand_id
1 'polypeptide(L)' 'MVERLVTVRNSHGIHARPAAQIVKTTAKFASHITITRDDLEVNAKSI' A
#
# COMPACT_ATOMS: atom_id res chain seq x y z
N MET A 1 14.91 -6.21 6.31
CA MET A 1 14.07 -5.20 5.64
C MET A 1 14.02 -5.57 4.16
N VAL A 2 12.83 -5.56 3.56
CA VAL A 2 12.64 -5.91 2.14
C VAL A 2 11.85 -4.78 1.51
N GLU A 3 12.28 -4.35 0.32
CA GLU A 3 11.65 -3.28 -0.44
C GLU A 3 11.46 -3.70 -1.90
N ARG A 4 10.45 -3.12 -2.56
CA ARG A 4 10.22 -3.35 -3.98
C ARG A 4 9.52 -2.16 -4.60
N LEU A 5 10.10 -1.64 -5.68
CA LEU A 5 9.44 -0.64 -6.52
C LEU A 5 8.41 -1.33 -7.44
N VAL A 6 7.21 -0.75 -7.52
CA VAL A 6 6.12 -1.26 -8.35
C VAL A 6 5.43 -0.12 -9.10
N THR A 7 4.86 -0.43 -10.25
CA THR A 7 4.07 0.53 -11.04
C THR A 7 2.59 0.27 -10.82
N VAL A 8 1.85 1.28 -10.35
CA VAL A 8 0.40 1.23 -10.29
C VAL A 8 -0.15 1.39 -11.70
N ARG A 9 -0.75 0.32 -12.24
CA ARG A 9 -1.30 0.30 -13.62
C ARG A 9 -2.73 0.84 -13.71
N ASN A 10 -3.41 0.98 -12.58
CA ASN A 10 -4.77 1.47 -12.52
C ASN A 10 -4.77 2.97 -12.86
N SER A 11 -5.57 3.37 -13.87
CA SER A 11 -5.66 4.76 -14.33
C SER A 11 -6.05 5.75 -13.23
N HIS A 12 -6.89 5.31 -12.30
CA HIS A 12 -7.34 6.13 -11.17
C HIS A 12 -6.46 5.96 -9.91
N GLY A 13 -5.40 5.15 -9.98
CA GLY A 13 -4.52 4.87 -8.86
C GLY A 13 -5.09 3.88 -7.83
N ILE A 14 -4.65 4.03 -6.58
CA ILE A 14 -5.07 3.19 -5.44
C ILE A 14 -6.20 3.93 -4.71
N HIS A 15 -7.45 3.59 -5.00
CA HIS A 15 -8.62 4.17 -4.34
C HIS A 15 -9.70 3.11 -4.15
N ALA A 16 -10.71 3.40 -3.32
CA ALA A 16 -11.88 2.53 -3.09
C ALA A 16 -11.51 1.06 -2.85
N ARG A 17 -11.95 0.14 -3.72
CA ARG A 17 -11.74 -1.30 -3.58
C ARG A 17 -10.24 -1.68 -3.55
N PRO A 18 -9.37 -1.24 -4.50
CA PRO A 18 -7.93 -1.46 -4.42
C PRO A 18 -7.30 -1.08 -3.06
N ALA A 19 -7.64 0.09 -2.51
CA ALA A 19 -7.12 0.54 -1.21
C ALA A 19 -7.55 -0.40 -0.08
N ALA A 20 -8.84 -0.76 -0.04
CA ALA A 20 -9.36 -1.72 0.94
C ALA A 20 -8.72 -3.11 0.83
N GLN A 21 -8.40 -3.56 -0.39
CA GLN A 21 -7.72 -4.85 -0.60
C GLN A 21 -6.27 -4.81 -0.10
N ILE A 22 -5.56 -3.69 -0.25
CA ILE A 22 -4.22 -3.52 0.30
C ILE A 22 -4.28 -3.63 1.82
N VAL A 23 -5.13 -2.83 2.48
CA VAL A 23 -5.26 -2.84 3.94
C VAL A 23 -5.66 -4.22 4.47
N LYS A 24 -6.64 -4.88 3.83
CA LYS A 24 -7.05 -6.24 4.20
C LYS A 24 -5.91 -7.27 4.07
N THR A 25 -5.02 -7.07 3.11
CA THR A 25 -3.90 -7.98 2.87
C THR A 25 -2.76 -7.73 3.85
N THR A 26 -2.36 -6.47 4.01
CA THR A 26 -1.27 -6.05 4.91
C THR A 26 -1.60 -6.30 6.38
N ALA A 27 -2.87 -6.19 6.78
CA ALA A 27 -3.34 -6.49 8.13
C ALA A 27 -3.09 -7.95 8.57
N LYS A 28 -2.89 -8.88 7.64
CA LYS A 28 -2.60 -10.30 7.95
C LYS A 28 -1.16 -10.53 8.42
N PHE A 29 -0.28 -9.56 8.23
CA PHE A 29 1.14 -9.69 8.58
C PHE A 29 1.44 -8.92 9.85
N ALA A 30 2.31 -9.46 10.71
CA ALA A 30 2.76 -8.76 11.91
C ALA A 30 3.67 -7.56 11.59
N SER A 31 4.40 -7.62 10.47
CA SER A 31 5.36 -6.60 10.05
C SER A 31 4.75 -5.21 9.90
N HIS A 32 5.56 -4.17 10.14
CA HIS A 32 5.24 -2.82 9.72
C HIS A 32 5.42 -2.72 8.20
N ILE A 33 4.39 -2.25 7.49
CA ILE A 33 4.38 -2.17 6.03
C ILE A 33 4.00 -0.75 5.65
N THR A 34 4.85 -0.08 4.88
CA THR A 34 4.63 1.26 4.37
C THR A 34 4.54 1.25 2.85
N ILE A 35 3.85 2.24 2.30
CA ILE A 35 3.87 2.56 0.87
C ILE A 35 4.39 3.98 0.75
N THR A 36 5.40 4.17 -0.08
CA THR A 36 5.99 5.48 -0.35
C THR A 36 5.74 5.85 -1.79
N ARG A 37 5.29 7.08 -2.02
CA ARG A 37 5.19 7.70 -3.35
C ARG A 37 5.67 9.13 -3.24
N ASP A 38 6.68 9.47 -4.04
CA ASP A 38 7.37 10.76 -3.94
C ASP A 38 7.88 10.96 -2.51
N ASP A 39 7.52 12.07 -1.86
CA ASP A 39 7.91 12.38 -0.48
C ASP A 39 6.85 11.95 0.57
N LEU A 40 5.82 11.21 0.15
CA LEU A 40 4.74 10.78 1.03
C LEU A 40 4.89 9.29 1.38
N GLU A 41 5.12 9.01 2.66
CA GLU A 41 5.05 7.67 3.24
C GLU A 41 3.76 7.49 4.03
N VAL A 42 3.07 6.37 3.80
CA VAL A 42 1.84 6.01 4.52
C VAL A 42 1.89 4.59 5.06
N ASN A 43 1.23 4.36 6.18
CA ASN A 43 1.05 3.02 6.73
C ASN A 43 0.07 2.23 5.87
N ALA A 44 0.53 1.14 5.26
CA ALA A 44 -0.27 0.31 4.37
C ALA A 44 -1.37 -0.50 5.08
N LYS A 45 -1.44 -0.43 6.41
CA LYS A 45 -2.50 -1.02 7.25
C LYS A 45 -3.61 -0.02 7.61
N SER A 46 -3.50 1.24 7.19
CA SER A 46 -4.54 2.25 7.35
C SER A 46 -5.17 2.58 5.99
N ILE A 47 -6.48 2.82 5.98
CA ILE A 47 -7.15 3.55 4.88
C ILE A 47 -6.89 5.04 5.05
#